data_AF-A0A2S9GGV4-F1
#
_entry.id   AF-A0A2S9GGV4-F1
#
_cell.length_a   1.000
_cell.length_b   1.000
_cell.length_c   1.000
_cell.angle_alpha   90.00
_cell.angle_beta   90.00
_cell.angle_gamma   90.00
#
_symmetry.space_group_name_H-M   'P 1'
#
loop_
_entity.id
_entity.type
_entity.pdbx_description
1 polymer ?
#
loop_
_entity_poly.entity_id
_entity_poly.type
_entity_poly.pdbx_seq_one_letter_code
_entity_poly.pdbx_strand_id
1 'polypeptide(L)'
;TLLAQYGVDCLILDRWAQVYPQPRAVHLDDEICRIVSRLGLAGPFATISRPALGLRLVDKSMRVLAEFTRDTALSRNGFPQANMF
;
A
#
# COMPACT_ATOMS: atom_id res chain seq x y z
N THR A 1 -15.69 0.72 -8.41
CA THR A 1 -15.53 0.43 -6.97
C THR A 1 -15.88 -1.02 -6.71
N LEU A 2 -15.37 -1.64 -5.63
CA LEU A 2 -15.66 -3.06 -5.36
C LEU A 2 -17.16 -3.33 -5.19
N LEU A 3 -17.89 -2.42 -4.54
CA LEU A 3 -19.35 -2.53 -4.36
C LEU A 3 -20.12 -2.50 -5.69
N ALA A 4 -19.75 -1.64 -6.63
CA ALA A 4 -20.39 -1.59 -7.94
C ALA A 4 -20.16 -2.88 -8.75
N GLN A 5 -19.00 -3.54 -8.58
CA GLN A 5 -18.74 -4.85 -9.18
C GLN A 5 -19.67 -5.94 -8.62
N TYR A 6 -20.24 -5.73 -7.44
CA TYR A 6 -21.26 -6.59 -6.82
C TYR A 6 -22.70 -6.19 -7.16
N GLY A 7 -22.90 -5.22 -8.06
CA GLY A 7 -24.24 -4.75 -8.43
C GLY A 7 -24.90 -3.83 -7.41
N VAL A 8 -24.14 -3.29 -6.45
CA VAL A 8 -24.64 -2.29 -5.51
C VAL A 8 -24.55 -0.90 -6.14
N ASP A 9 -25.67 -0.19 -6.15
CA ASP A 9 -25.72 1.20 -6.62
C ASP A 9 -24.83 2.10 -5.74
N CYS A 10 -23.87 2.77 -6.37
CA CYS A 10 -22.87 3.59 -5.68
C CYS A 10 -22.85 5.02 -6.23
N LEU A 11 -22.83 6.00 -5.34
CA LEU A 11 -22.54 7.41 -5.64
C LEU A 11 -21.23 7.81 -4.96
N ILE A 12 -20.28 8.38 -5.71
CA ILE A 12 -19.02 8.92 -5.17
C ILE A 12 -19.12 10.44 -5.15
N LEU A 13 -18.93 11.04 -3.98
CA LEU A 13 -18.91 12.48 -3.77
C LEU A 13 -17.54 12.87 -3.21
N ASP A 14 -16.77 13.65 -3.96
CA ASP A 14 -15.49 14.20 -3.53
C ASP A 14 -15.50 15.73 -3.70
N ARG A 15 -14.81 16.44 -2.81
CA ARG A 15 -14.61 17.90 -2.91
C ARG A 15 -13.75 18.24 -4.12
N TRP A 16 -12.79 17.39 -4.46
CA TRP A 16 -11.85 17.62 -5.54
C TRP A 16 -12.31 16.92 -6.82
N ALA A 17 -12.27 17.64 -7.94
CA ALA A 17 -12.65 17.10 -9.24
C ALA A 17 -11.63 16.09 -9.82
N GLN A 18 -10.43 16.02 -9.23
CA GLN A 18 -9.31 15.19 -9.65
C GLN A 18 -8.62 14.60 -8.42
N VAL A 19 -7.71 13.64 -8.64
CA VAL A 19 -6.86 13.07 -7.58
C VAL A 19 -6.15 14.19 -6.83
N TYR A 20 -6.11 14.09 -5.51
CA TYR A 20 -5.48 15.09 -4.66
C TYR A 20 -3.97 15.25 -4.98
N PRO A 21 -3.45 16.50 -5.14
CA PRO A 21 -2.18 16.71 -5.82
C PRO A 21 -0.93 16.55 -4.93
N GLN A 22 -1.05 16.53 -3.60
CA GLN A 22 0.13 16.40 -2.73
C GLN A 22 0.38 14.95 -2.33
N PRO A 23 1.66 14.58 -2.06
CA PRO A 23 2.00 13.28 -1.52
C PRO A 23 1.23 12.94 -0.23
N ARG A 24 0.92 11.66 -0.08
CA ARG A 24 0.20 11.08 1.06
C ARG A 24 0.83 9.73 1.44
N ALA A 25 0.12 8.90 2.20
CA ALA A 25 0.62 7.59 2.62
C ALA A 25 1.00 6.73 1.40
N VAL A 26 2.19 6.14 1.49
CA VAL A 26 2.82 5.34 0.42
C VAL A 26 3.23 3.94 0.89
N HIS A 27 2.85 3.56 2.12
CA HIS A 27 3.15 2.25 2.67
C HIS A 27 1.95 1.31 2.52
N LEU A 28 2.21 0.06 2.17
CA LEU A 28 1.17 -0.97 1.98
C LEU A 28 1.71 -2.35 2.37
N ASP A 29 0.94 -3.12 3.15
CA ASP A 29 1.29 -4.50 3.51
C ASP A 29 0.80 -5.52 2.46
N ASP A 30 1.13 -6.79 2.68
CA ASP A 30 0.78 -7.90 1.78
C ASP A 30 -0.72 -8.20 1.73
N GLU A 31 -1.46 -7.91 2.80
CA GLU A 31 -2.91 -8.12 2.88
C GLU A 31 -3.64 -7.10 2.00
N ILE A 32 -3.24 -5.83 2.07
CA ILE A 32 -3.81 -4.78 1.22
C ILE A 32 -3.38 -4.97 -0.23
N CYS A 33 -2.15 -5.44 -0.51
CA CYS A 33 -1.73 -5.79 -1.88
C CYS A 33 -2.66 -6.85 -2.51
N ARG A 34 -3.11 -7.83 -1.72
CA ARG A 34 -4.08 -8.84 -2.16
C ARG A 34 -5.45 -8.22 -2.50
N ILE A 35 -5.89 -7.18 -1.78
CA ILE A 35 -7.12 -6.44 -2.11
C ILE A 35 -6.94 -5.66 -3.42
N VAL A 36 -5.82 -4.95 -3.60
CA VAL A 36 -5.50 -4.24 -4.85
C VAL A 36 -5.46 -5.22 -6.03
N SER A 37 -4.91 -6.42 -5.82
CA SER A 37 -4.91 -7.49 -6.81
C SER A 37 -6.32 -7.96 -7.19
N ARG A 38 -7.22 -8.12 -6.21
CA ARG A 38 -8.63 -8.45 -6.45
C ARG A 38 -9.35 -7.41 -7.30
N LEU A 39 -8.91 -6.15 -7.26
CA LEU A 39 -9.43 -5.08 -8.11
C LEU A 39 -8.85 -5.08 -9.54
N GLY A 40 -7.98 -6.04 -9.87
CA GLY A 40 -7.33 -6.14 -11.18
C GLY A 40 -6.14 -5.19 -11.35
N LEU A 41 -5.67 -4.56 -10.26
CA LEU A 41 -4.65 -3.50 -10.31
C LEU A 41 -3.24 -3.97 -9.92
N ALA A 42 -3.04 -5.27 -9.68
CA ALA A 42 -1.75 -5.81 -9.22
C ALA A 42 -0.58 -5.44 -10.15
N GLY A 43 -0.74 -5.62 -11.47
CA GLY A 43 0.31 -5.33 -12.45
C GLY A 43 0.72 -3.85 -12.43
N PRO A 44 -0.20 -2.90 -12.71
CA PRO A 44 0.10 -1.48 -12.66
C PRO A 44 0.59 -0.99 -11.29
N PHE A 45 0.10 -1.58 -10.19
CA PHE A 45 0.58 -1.20 -8.85
C PHE A 45 2.01 -1.69 -8.60
N ALA A 46 2.36 -2.89 -9.07
CA ALA A 46 3.70 -3.44 -8.93
C ALA A 46 4.76 -2.63 -9.69
N THR A 47 4.42 -1.91 -10.76
CA THR A 47 5.39 -1.10 -11.51
C THR A 47 5.87 0.15 -10.76
N ILE A 48 5.09 0.62 -9.79
CA ILE A 48 5.43 1.78 -8.94
C ILE A 48 5.84 1.36 -7.52
N SER A 49 5.63 0.10 -7.16
CA SER A 49 5.88 -0.40 -5.81
C SER A 49 7.26 -1.06 -5.67
N ARG A 50 7.82 -1.02 -4.46
CA ARG A 50 9.04 -1.74 -4.07
C ARG A 50 8.90 -2.36 -2.69
N PRO A 51 9.45 -3.56 -2.45
CA PRO A 51 9.50 -4.14 -1.10
C PRO A 51 10.26 -3.24 -0.13
N ALA A 52 9.74 -3.07 1.08
CA ALA A 52 10.37 -2.33 2.16
C ALA A 52 11.06 -3.28 3.15
N LEU A 53 12.22 -2.88 3.65
CA LEU A 53 13.01 -3.68 4.60
C LEU A 53 12.44 -3.66 6.03
N GLY A 54 11.45 -2.81 6.28
CA GLY A 54 10.84 -2.61 7.60
C GLY A 54 10.88 -1.16 8.05
N LEU A 55 10.90 -0.95 9.36
CA LEU A 55 10.77 0.35 9.98
C LEU A 55 11.79 0.51 11.11
N ARG A 56 12.41 1.69 11.18
CA ARG A 56 13.23 2.11 12.31
C ARG A 56 12.61 3.34 12.95
N LEU A 57 12.49 3.30 14.27
CA LEU A 57 12.25 4.49 15.08
C LEU A 57 13.62 5.07 15.45
N VAL A 58 13.84 6.34 15.14
CA VAL A 58 15.12 7.02 15.37
C VAL A 58 14.94 8.29 16.19
N ASP A 59 15.93 8.65 16.98
CA ASP A 59 15.99 9.96 17.64
C ASP A 59 16.46 11.07 16.68
N LYS A 60 16.53 12.32 17.17
CA LYS A 60 16.97 13.49 16.37
C LYS A 60 18.43 13.42 15.89
N SER A 61 19.23 12.53 16.48
CA SER A 61 20.62 12.27 16.11
C SER A 61 20.74 11.00 15.26
N MET A 62 19.61 10.50 14.72
CA MET A 62 19.52 9.29 13.91
C MET A 62 19.93 8.01 14.64
N ARG A 63 19.95 7.99 15.98
CA ARG A 63 20.18 6.76 16.74
C ARG A 63 18.92 5.91 16.74
N VAL A 64 19.08 4.62 16.46
CA VAL A 64 17.97 3.66 16.42
C VAL A 64 17.47 3.40 17.83
N LEU A 65 16.20 3.71 18.08
CA LEU A 65 15.48 3.42 19.31
C LEU A 65 14.81 2.04 19.25
N ALA A 66 14.28 1.68 18.07
CA ALA A 66 13.70 0.37 17.80
C ALA A 66 13.77 0.06 16.29
N GLU A 67 13.90 -1.22 15.94
CA GLU A 67 13.92 -1.70 14.57
C GLU A 67 12.99 -2.90 14.39
N PHE A 68 12.16 -2.84 13.35
CA PHE A 68 11.22 -3.88 12.96
C PHE A 68 11.55 -4.27 11.52
N THR A 69 12.20 -5.42 11.34
CA THR A 69 12.55 -5.92 10.02
C THR A 69 11.35 -6.58 9.35
N ARG A 70 11.34 -6.56 8.01
CA ARG A 70 10.33 -7.24 7.18
C ARG A 70 11.02 -8.08 6.14
N ASP A 71 10.49 -9.29 5.93
CA ASP A 71 10.93 -10.15 4.83
C ASP A 71 10.40 -9.58 3.51
N THR A 72 11.30 -9.46 2.53
CA THR A 72 10.97 -9.01 1.17
C THR A 72 10.56 -10.16 0.26
N ALA A 73 10.71 -11.42 0.70
CA ALA A 73 10.15 -12.57 0.04
C ALA A 73 8.62 -12.53 0.02
N LEU A 74 8.03 -13.33 -0.87
CA LEU A 74 6.57 -13.43 -0.96
C LEU A 74 6.01 -14.06 0.30
N SER A 75 5.05 -13.38 0.92
CA SER A 75 4.23 -13.90 2.01
C SER A 75 3.23 -14.94 1.50
N ARG A 76 2.41 -15.48 2.41
CA ARG A 76 1.23 -16.32 2.08
C ARG A 76 0.23 -15.64 1.14
N ASN A 77 0.24 -14.32 1.07
CA ASN A 77 -0.64 -13.55 0.21
C ASN A 77 -0.07 -13.36 -1.21
N GLY A 78 1.15 -13.86 -1.48
CA GLY A 78 1.82 -13.74 -2.78
C GLY A 78 2.49 -12.39 -3.01
N PHE A 79 2.63 -11.57 -1.95
CA PHE A 79 3.25 -10.23 -2.00
C PHE A 79 4.26 -10.06 -0.85
N PRO A 80 5.27 -9.18 -0.98
CA PRO A 80 6.16 -8.82 0.12
C PRO A 80 5.37 -8.26 1.31
N GLN A 81 5.80 -8.55 2.54
CA GLN A 81 5.10 -8.16 3.78
C GLN A 81 4.94 -6.64 3.97
N ALA A 82 5.80 -5.87 3.32
CA ALA A 82 5.83 -4.42 3.39
C ALA A 82 6.28 -3.86 2.06
N ASN A 83 5.59 -2.84 1.56
CA ASN A 83 5.85 -2.21 0.27
C ASN A 83 5.80 -0.68 0.42
N MET A 84 6.57 0.01 -0.42
CA MET A 84 6.53 1.46 -0.62
C MET A 84 6.22 1.73 -2.09
N PHE A 85 5.40 2.75 -2.41
CA PHE A 85 5.06 3.13 -3.79
C PHE A 85 5.08 4.65 -4.03
#